data_AF-A0A366HIM6-F1
#
_entry.id   AF-A0A366HIM6-F1
#
_cell.length_a   1.000
_cell.length_b   1.000
_cell.length_c   1.000
_cell.angle_alpha   90.00
_cell.angle_beta   90.00
_cell.angle_gamma   90.00
#
_symmetry.space_group_name_H-M   'P 1'
#
loop_
_entity.id
_entity.type
_entity.pdbx_description
1 polymer ?
#
loop_
_entity_poly.entity_id
_entity_poly.type
_entity_poly.pdbx_seq_one_letter_code
_entity_poly.pdbx_strand_id
1 'polypeptide(L)'
;MTDGQLVIVLLLAFLVYESLWWLPSRGWLFQRGFTGTWSPRRPWSLFGRKGGGIAEVRGMGTHVVAAGWPCVPHEHGLCYWEDEGGSGVHIPWEQVKVGAEGAVLRLAPGHRVRCIHATSAMAWAKLVHAWTSQTQSEREASFLERAGALLDSAALTEAAAANHKLTKHLSIQGGTILMWTFLVVPLTYWRYGDHIITLIVVGLLFLHMFIQAFLLFRMVRRNQALRKDAFVHVMGTMMLPGVSIRANSWACAQLSPEAHPLAALLEWEGKSSAELLQHAKRCWREARWPIGNFSTRPWNGPEVEALRAFLSAHEEITPAVLESPPAAQEGCTQWCPRCLTQYHEASKECSDCAGVTLLPLRREE
;
A
#
# COMPACT_ATOMS: atom_id res chain seq x y z
N MET A 1 -4.89 13.97 38.73
CA MET A 1 -4.15 12.77 38.28
C MET A 1 -2.89 12.66 39.11
N THR A 2 -2.55 11.47 39.59
CA THR A 2 -1.24 11.25 40.21
C THR A 2 -0.17 11.12 39.12
N ASP A 3 1.10 11.38 39.45
CA ASP A 3 2.22 11.26 38.48
C ASP A 3 2.25 9.88 37.81
N GLY A 4 1.91 8.82 38.55
CA GLY A 4 1.80 7.46 38.01
C GLY A 4 0.72 7.30 36.93
N GLN A 5 -0.40 8.01 37.03
CA GLN A 5 -1.46 7.98 36.01
C GLN A 5 -1.01 8.66 34.71
N LEU A 6 -0.25 9.76 34.80
CA LEU A 6 0.29 10.43 33.63
C LEU A 6 1.30 9.53 32.89
N VAL A 7 2.17 8.84 33.63
CA VAL A 7 3.13 7.87 33.07
C VAL A 7 2.41 6.74 32.34
N ILE A 8 1.34 6.20 32.92
CA ILE A 8 0.53 5.16 32.27
C ILE A 8 -0.10 5.68 30.98
N VAL A 9 -0.69 6.87 31.00
CA VAL A 9 -1.30 7.47 29.80
C VAL A 9 -0.26 7.68 28.69
N LEU A 10 0.93 8.20 29.04
CA LEU A 10 2.02 8.39 28.07
C LEU A 10 2.51 7.04 27.51
N LEU A 11 2.64 6.01 28.34
CA LEU A 11 3.01 4.67 27.91
C LEU A 11 1.94 4.07 26.98
N LEU A 12 0.66 4.23 27.30
CA LEU A 12 -0.43 3.78 26.44
C LEU A 12 -0.43 4.54 25.10
N ALA A 13 -0.22 5.85 25.10
CA ALA A 13 -0.11 6.65 23.87
C ALA A 13 1.07 6.19 23.01
N PHE A 14 2.23 5.94 23.62
CA PHE A 14 3.39 5.39 22.95
C PHE A 14 3.11 3.98 22.39
N LEU A 15 2.42 3.12 23.14
CA LEU A 15 2.03 1.79 22.69
C LEU A 15 1.02 1.83 21.54
N VAL A 16 0.08 2.79 21.54
CA VAL A 16 -0.82 3.02 20.40
C VAL A 16 -0.01 3.42 19.18
N TYR A 17 0.91 4.37 19.32
CA TYR A 17 1.81 4.78 18.25
C TYR A 17 2.65 3.61 17.71
N GLU A 18 3.25 2.83 18.61
CA GLU A 18 3.95 1.58 18.29
C GLU A 18 3.03 0.45 17.85
N SER A 19 1.71 0.64 17.82
CA SER A 19 0.78 -0.31 17.22
C SER A 19 0.33 0.14 15.82
N LEU A 20 0.63 1.39 15.43
CA LEU A 20 0.37 1.90 14.08
C LEU A 20 1.31 1.25 13.08
N TRP A 21 0.82 1.01 11.87
CA TRP A 21 1.60 0.36 10.83
C TRP A 21 1.90 1.32 9.67
N TRP A 22 3.16 1.32 9.26
CA TRP A 22 3.66 2.11 8.14
C TRP A 22 3.57 1.31 6.84
N LEU A 23 2.63 1.70 5.99
CA LEU A 23 2.50 1.20 4.62
C LEU A 23 3.21 2.14 3.66
N PRO A 24 3.68 1.64 2.49
CA PRO A 24 4.09 2.52 1.39
C PRO A 24 2.97 3.51 1.07
N SER A 25 3.30 4.73 0.67
CA SER A 25 2.29 5.75 0.33
C SER A 25 1.35 5.30 -0.79
N ARG A 26 1.87 4.47 -1.70
CA ARG A 26 1.15 3.82 -2.83
C ARG A 26 0.52 2.47 -2.50
N GLY A 27 0.60 2.07 -1.23
CA GLY A 27 0.09 0.81 -0.74
C GLY A 27 -1.39 0.92 -0.39
N TRP A 28 -2.15 -0.06 -0.83
CA TRP A 28 -3.53 -0.27 -0.44
C TRP A 28 -3.61 -1.46 0.48
N LEU A 29 -4.34 -1.30 1.58
CA LEU A 29 -4.63 -2.36 2.51
C LEU A 29 -6.02 -2.90 2.20
N PHE A 30 -6.13 -4.18 1.92
CA PHE A 30 -7.42 -4.83 1.82
C PHE A 30 -7.60 -5.71 3.03
N GLN A 31 -8.58 -5.38 3.85
CA GLN A 31 -8.80 -6.03 5.14
C GLN A 31 -10.09 -6.83 5.10
N ARG A 32 -10.02 -8.05 5.62
CA ARG A 32 -11.19 -8.89 5.85
C ARG A 32 -11.89 -8.49 7.15
N GLY A 33 -13.14 -8.07 7.04
CA GLY A 33 -14.01 -7.75 8.18
C GLY A 33 -14.50 -8.99 8.92
N PHE A 34 -15.18 -8.78 10.05
CA PHE A 34 -15.77 -9.86 10.85
C PHE A 34 -16.86 -10.65 10.09
N THR A 35 -17.59 -9.97 9.20
CA THR A 35 -18.57 -10.57 8.26
C THR A 35 -17.90 -11.43 7.19
N GLY A 36 -16.56 -11.39 7.09
CA GLY A 36 -15.80 -12.09 6.09
C GLY A 36 -15.63 -11.33 4.77
N THR A 37 -16.28 -10.17 4.61
CA THR A 37 -16.13 -9.30 3.44
C THR A 37 -14.78 -8.61 3.42
N TRP A 38 -14.22 -8.41 2.24
CA TRP A 38 -12.99 -7.63 2.05
C TRP A 38 -13.36 -6.18 1.79
N SER A 39 -12.62 -5.26 2.40
CA SER A 39 -12.81 -3.83 2.20
C SER A 39 -11.46 -3.18 1.92
N PRO A 40 -11.35 -2.33 0.90
CA PRO A 40 -10.15 -1.53 0.72
C PRO A 40 -10.07 -0.49 1.82
N ARG A 41 -8.84 -0.23 2.25
CA ARG A 41 -8.47 0.84 3.14
C ARG A 41 -7.19 1.47 2.64
N ARG A 42 -7.22 2.80 2.55
CA ARG A 42 -6.01 3.56 2.28
C ARG A 42 -5.36 3.96 3.60
N PRO A 43 -4.02 3.90 3.68
CA PRO A 43 -3.34 4.50 4.81
C PRO A 43 -3.64 6.00 4.84
N TRP A 44 -3.82 6.55 6.03
CA TRP A 44 -3.99 7.99 6.20
C TRP A 44 -2.71 8.72 5.77
N SER A 45 -2.86 9.68 4.86
CA SER A 45 -1.80 10.59 4.43
C SER A 45 -1.57 11.75 5.40
N LEU A 46 -2.29 11.80 6.52
CA LEU A 46 -2.29 12.91 7.49
C LEU A 46 -0.91 13.33 7.99
N PHE A 47 0.08 12.43 7.95
CA PHE A 47 1.42 12.71 8.46
C PHE A 47 2.45 13.13 7.41
N GLY A 48 2.06 13.34 6.15
CA GLY A 48 2.89 14.02 5.12
C GLY A 48 4.30 13.47 4.91
N ARG A 49 4.59 12.26 5.39
CA ARG A 49 5.94 11.69 5.38
C ARG A 49 6.16 11.09 4.00
N LYS A 50 7.08 11.69 3.22
CA LYS A 50 7.46 11.18 1.90
C LYS A 50 7.70 9.66 1.96
N GLY A 51 6.97 8.91 1.14
CA GLY A 51 7.11 7.47 0.96
C GLY A 51 6.30 6.58 1.90
N GLY A 52 5.42 7.10 2.77
CA GLY A 52 4.62 6.23 3.64
C GLY A 52 3.40 6.87 4.30
N GLY A 53 2.35 6.07 4.48
CA GLY A 53 1.14 6.44 5.22
C GLY A 53 0.94 5.55 6.45
N ILE A 54 0.14 6.04 7.40
CA ILE A 54 -0.21 5.27 8.59
C ILE A 54 -1.54 4.54 8.34
N ALA A 55 -1.55 3.23 8.45
CA ALA A 55 -2.80 2.46 8.48
C ALA A 55 -3.27 2.24 9.93
N GLU A 56 -4.59 2.30 10.11
CA GLU A 56 -5.28 2.10 11.40
C GLU A 56 -4.81 0.80 12.08
N VAL A 57 -4.66 0.87 13.41
CA VAL A 57 -4.41 -0.29 14.26
C VAL A 57 -5.63 -1.21 14.23
N ARG A 58 -5.63 -2.17 13.30
CA ARG A 58 -6.41 -3.38 13.48
C ARG A 58 -5.50 -4.58 13.32
N GLY A 59 -4.85 -4.98 14.42
CA GLY A 59 -4.30 -6.33 14.60
C GLY A 59 -5.38 -7.44 14.52
N MET A 60 -6.65 -7.04 14.46
CA MET A 60 -7.83 -7.87 14.31
C MET A 60 -8.24 -7.93 12.82
N GLY A 61 -7.80 -8.97 12.12
CA GLY A 61 -8.18 -9.23 10.74
C GLY A 61 -7.00 -9.67 9.89
N THR A 62 -7.28 -10.59 8.97
CA THR A 62 -6.38 -10.88 7.87
C THR A 62 -6.43 -9.73 6.89
N HIS A 63 -5.30 -9.35 6.33
CA HIS A 63 -5.24 -8.39 5.25
C HIS A 63 -4.24 -8.81 4.18
N VAL A 64 -4.34 -8.15 3.05
CA VAL A 64 -3.36 -8.18 1.97
C VAL A 64 -2.99 -6.75 1.61
N VAL A 65 -1.74 -6.54 1.26
CA VAL A 65 -1.26 -5.25 0.74
C VAL A 65 -1.10 -5.37 -0.77
N ALA A 66 -1.69 -4.44 -1.51
CA ALA A 66 -1.46 -4.26 -2.94
C ALA A 66 -0.76 -2.92 -3.17
N ALA A 67 0.05 -2.79 -4.21
CA ALA A 67 0.71 -1.53 -4.54
C ALA A 67 0.84 -1.37 -6.05
N GLY A 68 0.75 -0.13 -6.52
CA GLY A 68 1.00 0.18 -7.94
C GLY A 68 2.44 -0.13 -8.35
N TRP A 69 2.72 -0.09 -9.66
CA TRP A 69 4.06 -0.34 -10.18
C TRP A 69 5.07 0.70 -9.65
N PRO A 70 6.18 0.27 -9.03
CA PRO A 70 7.14 1.20 -8.44
C PRO A 70 7.85 2.04 -9.51
N CYS A 71 8.11 1.45 -10.68
CA CYS A 71 8.79 2.08 -11.81
C CYS A 71 8.32 1.48 -13.14
N VAL A 72 8.50 2.24 -14.22
CA VAL A 72 8.14 1.88 -15.60
C VAL A 72 9.29 2.27 -16.54
N PRO A 73 9.66 1.45 -17.53
CA PRO A 73 10.70 1.81 -18.50
C PRO A 73 10.20 2.90 -19.45
N HIS A 74 11.09 3.81 -19.81
CA HIS A 74 10.86 4.88 -20.78
C HIS A 74 12.07 4.96 -21.73
N GLU A 75 11.86 5.45 -22.95
CA GLU A 75 12.90 5.53 -24.00
C GLU A 75 14.21 6.16 -23.49
N HIS A 76 14.09 7.33 -22.85
CA HIS A 76 15.25 8.05 -22.31
C HIS A 76 15.73 7.56 -20.93
N GLY A 77 15.02 6.69 -20.22
CA GLY A 77 15.38 6.35 -18.84
C GLY A 77 14.34 5.53 -18.07
N LEU A 78 14.55 5.36 -16.77
CA LEU A 78 13.60 4.73 -15.86
C LEU A 78 12.71 5.81 -15.23
N CYS A 79 11.40 5.65 -15.38
CA CYS A 79 10.44 6.48 -14.65
C CYS A 79 10.04 5.82 -13.34
N TYR A 80 9.98 6.58 -12.25
CA TYR A 80 9.39 6.12 -10.99
C TYR A 80 8.64 7.25 -10.30
N TRP A 81 7.78 6.90 -9.34
CA TRP A 81 7.00 7.86 -8.56
C TRP A 81 7.39 7.74 -7.09
N GLU A 82 7.81 8.85 -6.48
CA GLU A 82 8.18 8.93 -5.05
C GLU A 82 6.97 8.69 -4.13
N ASP A 83 5.82 9.22 -4.50
CA ASP A 83 4.58 9.20 -3.70
C ASP A 83 3.33 9.07 -4.57
N GLU A 84 2.19 8.70 -3.96
CA GLU A 84 0.89 8.78 -4.64
C GLU A 84 0.61 10.21 -5.10
N GLY A 85 0.44 10.39 -6.41
CA GLY A 85 0.20 11.70 -7.00
C GLY A 85 1.44 12.60 -7.12
N GLY A 86 2.61 12.12 -6.71
CA GLY A 86 3.88 12.83 -6.88
C GLY A 86 4.27 12.98 -8.35
N SER A 87 5.19 13.90 -8.62
CA SER A 87 5.83 14.02 -9.93
C SER A 87 6.61 12.74 -10.25
N GLY A 88 6.38 12.18 -11.44
CA GLY A 88 7.24 11.15 -11.98
C GLY A 88 8.65 11.71 -12.18
N VAL A 89 9.61 11.01 -11.59
CA VAL A 89 11.03 11.32 -11.71
C VAL A 89 11.62 10.40 -12.76
N HIS A 90 12.36 11.01 -13.69
CA HIS A 90 13.01 10.32 -14.78
C HIS A 90 14.51 10.19 -14.49
N ILE A 91 15.01 8.96 -14.46
CA ILE A 91 16.41 8.64 -14.23
C ILE A 91 16.98 8.15 -15.57
N PRO A 92 17.96 8.85 -16.17
CA PRO A 92 18.62 8.36 -17.39
C PRO A 92 19.23 6.97 -17.18
N TRP A 93 19.18 6.11 -18.20
CA TRP A 93 19.59 4.70 -18.07
C TRP A 93 21.02 4.53 -17.59
N GLU A 94 21.93 5.43 -17.96
CA GLU A 94 23.33 5.46 -17.53
C GLU A 94 23.52 5.78 -16.04
N GLN A 95 22.52 6.38 -15.39
CA GLN A 95 22.53 6.72 -13.96
C GLN A 95 21.84 5.67 -13.08
N VAL A 96 21.11 4.73 -13.69
CA VAL A 96 20.39 3.68 -12.98
C VAL A 96 21.40 2.75 -12.29
N LYS A 97 21.39 2.76 -10.96
CA LYS A 97 22.20 1.90 -10.08
C LYS A 97 21.28 1.18 -9.12
N VAL A 98 20.88 -0.02 -9.51
CA VAL A 98 19.82 -0.76 -8.83
C VAL A 98 20.34 -1.54 -7.63
N GLY A 99 19.59 -1.51 -6.53
CA GLY A 99 19.82 -2.37 -5.37
C GLY A 99 18.55 -2.54 -4.54
N ALA A 100 18.51 -3.57 -3.70
CA ALA A 100 17.41 -3.81 -2.77
C ALA A 100 17.93 -3.92 -1.34
N GLU A 101 17.34 -3.16 -0.42
CA GLU A 101 17.67 -3.19 1.00
C GLU A 101 16.36 -3.25 1.82
N GLY A 102 16.14 -4.35 2.54
CA GLY A 102 14.84 -4.60 3.16
C GLY A 102 13.74 -4.51 2.10
N ALA A 103 12.67 -3.75 2.38
CA ALA A 103 11.58 -3.46 1.46
C ALA A 103 11.80 -2.21 0.59
N VAL A 104 13.02 -1.65 0.55
CA VAL A 104 13.34 -0.44 -0.22
C VAL A 104 14.11 -0.81 -1.48
N LEU A 105 13.56 -0.41 -2.63
CA LEU A 105 14.21 -0.45 -3.94
C LEU A 105 15.01 0.84 -4.13
N ARG A 106 16.33 0.72 -4.28
CA ARG A 106 17.24 1.82 -4.60
C ARG A 106 17.44 1.81 -6.12
N LEU A 107 17.08 2.90 -6.80
CA LEU A 107 17.15 3.01 -8.26
C LEU A 107 18.40 3.77 -8.73
N ALA A 108 18.81 4.77 -7.94
CA ALA A 108 20.01 5.59 -8.13
C ALA A 108 20.35 6.30 -6.81
N PRO A 109 21.51 6.97 -6.67
CA PRO A 109 21.82 7.75 -5.47
C PRO A 109 20.74 8.81 -5.20
N GLY A 110 20.12 8.76 -4.02
CA GLY A 110 19.00 9.65 -3.65
C GLY A 110 17.61 9.18 -4.11
N HIS A 111 17.52 8.23 -5.04
CA HIS A 111 16.26 7.75 -5.60
C HIS A 111 15.86 6.41 -5.00
N ARG A 112 14.85 6.41 -4.12
CA ARG A 112 14.40 5.25 -3.35
C ARG A 112 12.90 5.10 -3.43
N VAL A 113 12.43 3.87 -3.64
CA VAL A 113 11.01 3.51 -3.67
C VAL A 113 10.75 2.42 -2.66
N ARG A 114 9.70 2.56 -1.84
CA ARG A 114 9.31 1.54 -0.87
C ARG A 114 8.37 0.53 -1.54
N CYS A 115 8.80 -0.72 -1.63
CA CYS A 115 7.97 -1.84 -2.04
C CYS A 115 7.19 -2.41 -0.84
N ILE A 116 6.27 -3.35 -1.09
CA ILE A 116 5.45 -3.98 -0.05
C ILE A 116 6.33 -4.75 0.94
N HIS A 117 7.24 -5.57 0.42
CA HIS A 117 8.13 -6.42 1.21
C HIS A 117 9.48 -6.62 0.49
N ALA A 118 10.41 -7.28 1.18
CA ALA A 118 11.80 -7.37 0.72
C ALA A 118 11.99 -8.24 -0.52
N THR A 119 11.23 -9.32 -0.66
CA THR A 119 11.26 -10.16 -1.87
C THR A 119 10.76 -9.39 -3.09
N SER A 120 9.81 -8.46 -2.91
CA SER A 120 9.34 -7.60 -3.99
C SER A 120 10.38 -6.58 -4.43
N ALA A 121 11.00 -5.88 -3.47
CA ALA A 121 12.11 -4.98 -3.78
C ALA A 121 13.24 -5.71 -4.53
N MET A 122 13.55 -6.95 -4.15
CA MET A 122 14.54 -7.76 -4.83
C MET A 122 14.10 -8.22 -6.24
N ALA A 123 12.83 -8.57 -6.44
CA ALA A 123 12.29 -8.95 -7.74
C ALA A 123 12.34 -7.76 -8.72
N TRP A 124 11.89 -6.59 -8.28
CA TRP A 124 12.01 -5.35 -9.06
C TRP A 124 13.46 -4.96 -9.30
N ALA A 125 14.34 -5.12 -8.32
CA ALA A 125 15.76 -4.82 -8.51
C ALA A 125 16.38 -5.69 -9.63
N LYS A 126 16.06 -6.99 -9.67
CA LYS A 126 16.51 -7.89 -10.73
C LYS A 126 15.94 -7.50 -12.10
N LEU A 127 14.64 -7.17 -12.14
CA LEU A 127 13.96 -6.76 -13.37
C LEU A 127 14.56 -5.47 -13.96
N VAL A 128 14.70 -4.43 -13.13
CA VAL A 128 15.29 -3.14 -13.56
C VAL A 128 16.76 -3.32 -13.95
N HIS A 129 17.51 -4.19 -13.25
CA HIS A 129 18.88 -4.50 -13.65
C HIS A 129 18.92 -5.14 -15.05
N ALA A 130 18.04 -6.09 -15.36
CA ALA A 130 17.94 -6.66 -16.71
C ALA A 130 17.59 -5.61 -17.77
N TRP A 131 16.70 -4.65 -17.45
CA TRP A 131 16.35 -3.56 -18.35
C TRP A 131 17.54 -2.70 -18.78
N THR A 132 18.56 -2.54 -17.92
CA THR A 132 19.75 -1.75 -18.28
C THR A 132 20.52 -2.30 -19.48
N SER A 133 20.42 -3.60 -19.77
CA SER A 133 21.04 -4.25 -20.91
C SER A 133 20.11 -4.49 -22.11
N GLN A 134 18.81 -4.28 -21.95
CA GLN A 134 17.81 -4.55 -22.98
C GLN A 134 17.56 -3.33 -23.88
N THR A 135 17.01 -3.58 -25.07
CA THR A 135 16.47 -2.53 -25.95
C THR A 135 15.14 -2.00 -25.42
N GLN A 136 14.68 -0.83 -25.90
CA GLN A 136 13.44 -0.23 -25.40
C GLN A 136 12.21 -1.15 -25.58
N SER A 137 12.08 -1.80 -26.74
CA SER A 137 10.97 -2.72 -27.00
C SER A 137 10.99 -3.94 -26.09
N GLU A 138 12.17 -4.50 -25.81
CA GLU A 138 12.32 -5.62 -24.86
C GLU A 138 11.98 -5.22 -23.42
N ARG A 139 12.36 -4.00 -23.01
CA ARG A 139 11.99 -3.46 -21.68
C ARG A 139 10.48 -3.31 -21.55
N GLU A 140 9.82 -2.76 -22.57
CA GLU A 140 8.37 -2.59 -22.59
C GLU A 140 7.65 -3.94 -22.56
N ALA A 141 8.07 -4.90 -23.38
CA ALA A 141 7.52 -6.25 -23.37
C ALA A 141 7.69 -6.94 -22.00
N SER A 142 8.89 -6.85 -21.42
CA SER A 142 9.20 -7.38 -20.08
C SER A 142 8.38 -6.71 -18.98
N PHE A 143 8.14 -5.40 -19.09
CA PHE A 143 7.24 -4.68 -18.20
C PHE A 143 5.80 -5.15 -18.36
N LEU A 144 5.28 -5.26 -19.59
CA LEU A 144 3.91 -5.68 -19.86
C LEU A 144 3.62 -7.09 -19.34
N GLU A 145 4.56 -8.02 -19.52
CA GLU A 145 4.47 -9.37 -18.94
C GLU A 145 4.34 -9.31 -17.41
N ARG A 146 5.23 -8.57 -16.74
CA ARG A 146 5.17 -8.39 -15.29
C ARG A 146 3.90 -7.68 -14.85
N ALA A 147 3.48 -6.64 -15.57
CA ALA A 147 2.30 -5.85 -15.27
C ALA A 147 1.03 -6.70 -15.37
N GLY A 148 0.92 -7.56 -16.39
CA GLY A 148 -0.17 -8.53 -16.53
C GLY A 148 -0.24 -9.49 -15.35
N ALA A 149 0.90 -10.04 -14.92
CA ALA A 149 0.95 -10.91 -13.75
C ALA A 149 0.53 -10.21 -12.45
N LEU A 150 0.83 -8.91 -12.30
CA LEU A 150 0.41 -8.11 -11.15
C LEU A 150 -1.06 -7.69 -11.20
N LEU A 151 -1.66 -7.69 -12.39
CA LEU A 151 -3.07 -7.39 -12.60
C LEU A 151 -3.97 -8.64 -12.52
N ASP A 152 -3.39 -9.83 -12.35
CA ASP A 152 -4.13 -11.08 -12.15
C ASP A 152 -4.72 -11.16 -10.72
N SER A 153 -6.06 -11.21 -10.63
CA SER A 153 -6.76 -11.31 -9.34
C SER A 153 -6.74 -12.71 -8.73
N ALA A 154 -6.47 -13.76 -9.51
CA ALA A 154 -6.52 -15.14 -9.03
C ALA A 154 -5.43 -15.41 -7.98
N ALA A 155 -4.19 -15.01 -8.27
CA ALA A 155 -3.08 -15.14 -7.31
C ALA A 155 -3.34 -14.37 -6.00
N LEU A 156 -4.02 -13.23 -6.10
CA LEU A 156 -4.38 -12.40 -4.95
C LEU A 156 -5.40 -13.10 -4.05
N THR A 157 -6.47 -13.66 -4.61
CA THR A 157 -7.51 -14.35 -3.83
C THR A 157 -7.00 -15.60 -3.15
N GLU A 158 -6.19 -16.39 -3.84
CA GLU A 158 -5.58 -17.60 -3.29
C GLU A 158 -4.66 -17.22 -2.11
N ALA A 159 -3.80 -16.22 -2.30
CA ALA A 159 -2.93 -15.74 -1.24
C ALA A 159 -3.72 -15.14 -0.06
N ALA A 160 -4.81 -14.42 -0.32
CA ALA A 160 -5.67 -13.86 0.71
C ALA A 160 -6.34 -14.96 1.57
N ALA A 161 -6.83 -16.02 0.92
CA ALA A 161 -7.42 -17.17 1.60
C ALA A 161 -6.37 -17.97 2.39
N ALA A 162 -5.18 -18.18 1.81
CA ALA A 162 -4.06 -18.84 2.49
C ALA A 162 -3.60 -18.03 3.71
N ASN A 163 -3.42 -16.72 3.55
CA ASN A 163 -3.05 -15.80 4.63
C ASN A 163 -4.08 -15.86 5.75
N HIS A 164 -5.37 -15.91 5.43
CA HIS A 164 -6.41 -16.01 6.46
C HIS A 164 -6.27 -17.27 7.30
N LYS A 165 -6.11 -18.43 6.65
CA LYS A 165 -5.94 -19.71 7.35
C LYS A 165 -4.70 -19.71 8.23
N LEU A 166 -3.60 -19.12 7.74
CA LEU A 166 -2.33 -19.07 8.46
C LEU A 166 -2.39 -18.12 9.65
N THR A 167 -2.96 -16.93 9.49
CA THR A 167 -2.83 -15.87 10.49
C THR A 167 -4.02 -15.72 11.45
N LYS A 168 -5.10 -16.48 11.26
CA LYS A 168 -6.30 -16.44 12.13
C LYS A 168 -5.95 -16.51 13.62
N HIS A 169 -5.10 -17.45 14.04
CA HIS A 169 -4.72 -17.60 15.45
C HIS A 169 -3.87 -16.44 15.96
N LEU A 170 -2.93 -15.92 15.15
CA LEU A 170 -2.15 -14.74 15.49
C LEU A 170 -3.04 -13.51 15.67
N SER A 171 -4.09 -13.38 14.85
CA SER A 171 -5.01 -12.25 14.93
C SER A 171 -5.88 -12.32 16.18
N ILE A 172 -6.45 -13.49 16.51
CA ILE A 172 -7.23 -13.69 17.74
C ILE A 172 -6.37 -13.36 18.96
N GLN A 173 -5.16 -13.92 19.02
CA GLN A 173 -4.26 -13.72 20.15
C GLN A 173 -3.73 -12.27 20.22
N GLY A 174 -3.44 -11.63 19.09
CA GLY A 174 -3.09 -10.20 19.04
C GLY A 174 -4.23 -9.32 19.57
N GLY A 175 -5.48 -9.66 19.25
CA GLY A 175 -6.67 -9.02 19.81
C GLY A 175 -6.80 -9.21 21.32
N THR A 176 -6.53 -10.42 21.82
CA THR A 176 -6.46 -10.69 23.26
C THR A 176 -5.38 -9.83 23.92
N ILE A 177 -4.15 -9.80 23.39
CA ILE A 177 -3.07 -8.97 23.95
C ILE A 177 -3.44 -7.49 23.97
N LEU A 178 -4.08 -6.99 22.91
CA LEU A 178 -4.58 -5.61 22.85
C LEU A 178 -5.55 -5.34 24.00
N MET A 179 -6.58 -6.18 24.17
CA MET A 179 -7.55 -6.05 25.26
C MET A 179 -6.87 -6.12 26.63
N TRP A 180 -5.92 -7.04 26.83
CA TRP A 180 -5.20 -7.16 28.09
C TRP A 180 -4.35 -5.93 28.41
N THR A 181 -3.64 -5.41 27.40
CA THR A 181 -2.72 -4.26 27.54
C THR A 181 -3.48 -2.96 27.81
N PHE A 182 -4.59 -2.70 27.11
CA PHE A 182 -5.28 -1.42 27.15
C PHE A 182 -6.50 -1.39 28.07
N LEU A 183 -7.07 -2.55 28.42
CA LEU A 183 -8.27 -2.64 29.26
C LEU A 183 -7.99 -3.36 30.58
N VAL A 184 -7.55 -4.62 30.53
CA VAL A 184 -7.49 -5.48 31.73
C VAL A 184 -6.41 -5.00 32.71
N VAL A 185 -5.18 -4.76 32.24
CA VAL A 185 -4.07 -4.32 33.10
C VAL A 185 -4.37 -2.94 33.71
N PRO A 186 -4.74 -1.90 32.94
CA PRO A 186 -5.02 -0.59 33.51
C PRO A 186 -6.18 -0.58 34.51
N LEU A 187 -7.27 -1.31 34.23
CA LEU A 187 -8.41 -1.40 35.17
C LEU A 187 -8.05 -2.15 36.45
N THR A 188 -7.27 -3.23 36.34
CA THR A 188 -6.80 -3.99 37.51
C THR A 188 -5.88 -3.14 38.36
N TYR A 189 -4.93 -2.44 37.73
CA TYR A 189 -4.02 -1.52 38.42
C TYR A 189 -4.78 -0.36 39.09
N TRP A 190 -5.76 0.22 38.40
CA TRP A 190 -6.60 1.27 38.97
C TRP A 190 -7.38 0.80 40.20
N ARG A 191 -7.87 -0.46 40.20
CA ARG A 191 -8.70 -1.00 41.28
C ARG A 191 -7.90 -1.56 42.46
N TYR A 192 -6.73 -2.15 42.20
CA TYR A 192 -5.95 -2.93 43.17
C TYR A 192 -4.50 -2.43 43.35
N GLY A 193 -4.04 -1.42 42.61
CA GLY A 193 -2.66 -0.91 42.72
C GLY A 193 -1.61 -1.99 42.55
N ASP A 194 -0.63 -2.03 43.47
CA ASP A 194 0.52 -2.94 43.45
C ASP A 194 0.27 -4.30 44.13
N HIS A 195 -0.99 -4.70 44.32
CA HIS A 195 -1.32 -6.00 44.91
C HIS A 195 -0.93 -7.20 44.01
N ILE A 196 -0.81 -8.38 44.61
CA ILE A 196 -0.43 -9.63 43.91
C ILE A 196 -1.37 -9.98 42.74
N ILE A 197 -2.63 -9.56 42.80
CA ILE A 197 -3.61 -9.74 41.71
C ILE A 197 -3.14 -9.03 40.45
N THR A 198 -2.66 -7.80 40.56
CA THR A 198 -2.11 -7.03 39.44
C THR A 198 -0.89 -7.73 38.85
N LEU A 199 0.00 -8.26 39.72
CA LEU A 199 1.18 -9.00 39.28
C LEU A 199 0.80 -10.26 38.50
N ILE A 200 -0.21 -11.02 38.95
CA ILE A 200 -0.74 -12.19 38.24
C ILE A 200 -1.28 -11.77 36.86
N VAL A 201 -2.05 -10.69 36.78
CA VAL A 201 -2.60 -10.18 35.52
C VAL A 201 -1.50 -9.78 34.53
N VAL A 202 -0.44 -9.12 35.01
CA VAL A 202 0.74 -8.80 34.19
C VAL A 202 1.46 -10.07 33.73
N GLY A 203 1.64 -11.05 34.63
CA GLY A 203 2.22 -12.36 34.28
C GLY A 203 1.43 -13.09 33.18
N LEU A 204 0.09 -13.04 33.23
CA LEU A 204 -0.78 -13.60 32.19
C LEU A 204 -0.65 -12.87 30.86
N LEU A 205 -0.49 -11.54 30.85
CA LEU A 205 -0.17 -10.79 29.63
C LEU A 205 1.14 -11.28 29.00
N PHE A 206 2.20 -11.48 29.79
CA PHE A 206 3.46 -12.05 29.28
C PHE A 206 3.29 -13.47 28.74
N LEU A 207 2.47 -14.31 29.38
CA LEU A 207 2.12 -15.63 28.85
C LEU A 207 1.43 -15.51 27.49
N HIS A 208 0.49 -14.57 27.31
CA HIS A 208 -0.13 -14.33 26.02
C HIS A 208 0.88 -13.89 24.95
N MET A 209 1.81 -13.00 25.30
CA MET A 209 2.90 -12.56 24.40
C MET A 209 3.82 -13.73 24.01
N PHE A 210 4.16 -14.60 24.95
CA PHE A 210 4.95 -15.80 24.68
C PHE A 210 4.23 -16.77 23.72
N ILE A 211 2.94 -17.02 23.94
CA ILE A 211 2.12 -17.84 23.02
C ILE A 211 2.11 -17.23 21.62
N GLN A 212 1.94 -15.91 21.50
CA GLN A 212 1.98 -15.20 20.22
C GLN A 212 3.33 -15.36 19.52
N ALA A 213 4.44 -15.21 20.26
CA ALA A 213 5.79 -15.40 19.73
C ALA A 213 6.02 -16.84 19.25
N PHE A 214 5.53 -17.82 20.02
CA PHE A 214 5.61 -19.24 19.64
C PHE A 214 4.81 -19.55 18.37
N LEU A 215 3.58 -19.03 18.25
CA LEU A 215 2.76 -19.17 17.05
C LEU A 215 3.47 -18.56 15.83
N LEU A 216 4.05 -17.37 15.99
CA LEU A 216 4.80 -16.68 14.94
C LEU A 216 6.04 -17.48 14.54
N PHE A 217 6.82 -17.96 15.52
CA PHE A 217 7.99 -18.81 15.29
C PHE A 217 7.62 -20.08 14.51
N ARG A 218 6.54 -20.75 14.88
CA ARG A 218 6.05 -21.94 14.15
C ARG A 218 5.70 -21.60 12.70
N MET A 219 5.08 -20.44 12.47
CA MET A 219 4.76 -19.96 11.13
C MET A 219 6.02 -19.65 10.31
N VAL A 220 7.01 -18.97 10.91
CA VAL A 220 8.31 -18.66 10.29
C VAL A 220 9.05 -19.93 9.90
N ARG A 221 9.07 -20.95 10.76
CA ARG A 221 9.77 -22.22 10.42
C ARG A 221 9.20 -22.88 9.17
N ARG A 222 7.88 -22.76 8.98
CA ARG A 222 7.13 -23.37 7.87
C ARG A 222 7.16 -22.54 6.59
N ASN A 223 7.30 -21.21 6.68
CA ASN A 223 7.23 -20.33 5.52
C ASN A 223 8.56 -19.61 5.30
N GLN A 224 9.25 -19.93 4.20
CA GLN A 224 10.57 -19.34 3.90
C GLN A 224 10.51 -17.82 3.72
N ALA A 225 9.42 -17.29 3.16
CA ALA A 225 9.22 -15.85 2.96
C ALA A 225 9.34 -15.04 4.27
N LEU A 226 8.97 -15.64 5.40
CA LEU A 226 9.00 -15.00 6.71
C LEU A 226 10.37 -15.06 7.40
N ARG A 227 11.35 -15.83 6.90
CA ARG A 227 12.61 -16.06 7.62
C ARG A 227 13.50 -14.82 7.71
N LYS A 228 13.41 -13.92 6.73
CA LYS A 228 14.16 -12.67 6.74
C LYS A 228 13.67 -11.80 7.89
N ASP A 229 14.59 -11.37 8.75
CA ASP A 229 14.33 -10.56 9.95
C ASP A 229 13.42 -11.23 11.01
N ALA A 230 13.11 -12.53 10.84
CA ALA A 230 12.19 -13.25 11.71
C ALA A 230 12.59 -13.22 13.19
N PHE A 231 13.88 -13.33 13.46
CA PHE A 231 14.40 -13.37 14.83
C PHE A 231 14.02 -12.10 15.58
N VAL A 232 14.23 -10.93 14.96
CA VAL A 232 13.89 -9.63 15.56
C VAL A 232 12.39 -9.53 15.82
N HIS A 233 11.56 -9.97 14.87
CA HIS A 233 10.11 -9.93 15.03
C HIS A 233 9.58 -10.93 16.07
N VAL A 234 10.14 -12.14 16.15
CA VAL A 234 9.78 -13.15 17.17
C VAL A 234 10.20 -12.69 18.56
N MET A 235 11.44 -12.21 18.72
CA MET A 235 11.91 -11.68 20.01
C MET A 235 11.15 -10.42 20.41
N GLY A 236 10.92 -9.49 19.48
CA GLY A 236 10.08 -8.31 19.72
C GLY A 236 8.66 -8.68 20.13
N THR A 237 8.05 -9.67 19.48
CA THR A 237 6.72 -10.21 19.83
C THR A 237 6.70 -10.81 21.23
N MET A 238 7.81 -11.37 21.72
CA MET A 238 7.90 -11.93 23.06
C MET A 238 8.08 -10.85 24.14
N MET A 239 8.72 -9.73 23.82
CA MET A 239 9.16 -8.73 24.80
C MET A 239 8.34 -7.43 24.80
N LEU A 240 7.70 -7.07 23.69
CA LEU A 240 7.03 -5.78 23.51
C LEU A 240 5.57 -5.97 23.08
N PRO A 241 4.58 -5.57 23.88
CA PRO A 241 3.16 -5.83 23.58
C PRO A 241 2.72 -5.20 22.26
N GLY A 242 3.20 -3.99 21.91
CA GLY A 242 2.90 -3.35 20.63
C GLY A 242 3.37 -4.16 19.41
N VAL A 243 4.55 -4.81 19.51
CA VAL A 243 5.04 -5.71 18.47
C VAL A 243 4.20 -6.99 18.44
N SER A 244 3.79 -7.53 19.60
CA SER A 244 2.96 -8.73 19.67
C SER A 244 1.59 -8.55 19.05
N ILE A 245 0.96 -7.39 19.27
CA ILE A 245 -0.32 -7.01 18.66
C ILE A 245 -0.19 -6.95 17.13
N ARG A 246 0.94 -6.42 16.63
CA ARG A 246 1.23 -6.30 15.18
C ARG A 246 1.80 -7.55 14.52
N ALA A 247 2.06 -8.64 15.25
CA ALA A 247 2.69 -9.84 14.69
C ALA A 247 1.90 -10.43 13.50
N ASN A 248 0.57 -10.43 13.59
CA ASN A 248 -0.32 -10.79 12.47
C ASN A 248 -0.09 -9.88 11.25
N SER A 249 -0.03 -8.56 11.47
CA SER A 249 0.13 -7.60 10.38
C SER A 249 1.46 -7.72 9.67
N TRP A 250 2.53 -7.92 10.43
CA TRP A 250 3.82 -8.21 9.83
C TRP A 250 3.78 -9.48 8.98
N ALA A 251 3.19 -10.57 9.49
CA ALA A 251 3.09 -11.82 8.75
C ALA A 251 2.24 -11.66 7.47
N CYS A 252 1.07 -11.03 7.55
CA CYS A 252 0.22 -10.73 6.41
C CYS A 252 0.96 -9.88 5.35
N ALA A 253 1.73 -8.87 5.77
CA ALA A 253 2.50 -8.02 4.86
C ALA A 253 3.57 -8.80 4.09
N GLN A 254 4.33 -9.66 4.77
CA GLN A 254 5.40 -10.44 4.15
C GLN A 254 4.85 -11.57 3.27
N LEU A 255 3.63 -12.04 3.53
CA LEU A 255 2.94 -13.06 2.73
C LEU A 255 1.97 -12.45 1.70
N SER A 256 1.86 -11.12 1.62
CA SER A 256 1.04 -10.48 0.60
C SER A 256 1.70 -10.68 -0.75
N PRO A 257 0.98 -11.15 -1.78
CA PRO A 257 1.53 -11.19 -3.12
C PRO A 257 1.70 -9.76 -3.63
N GLU A 258 2.58 -9.59 -4.60
CA GLU A 258 2.57 -8.36 -5.38
C GLU A 258 1.31 -8.37 -6.26
N ALA A 259 0.44 -7.39 -6.05
CA ALA A 259 -0.74 -7.19 -6.86
C ALA A 259 -0.97 -5.70 -7.05
N HIS A 260 -1.54 -5.33 -8.20
CA HIS A 260 -1.99 -3.99 -8.47
C HIS A 260 -3.34 -3.72 -7.76
N PRO A 261 -3.55 -2.56 -7.12
CA PRO A 261 -4.79 -2.27 -6.39
C PRO A 261 -6.07 -2.42 -7.22
N LEU A 262 -6.02 -2.17 -8.53
CA LEU A 262 -7.18 -2.37 -9.41
C LEU A 262 -7.63 -3.83 -9.51
N ALA A 263 -6.70 -4.79 -9.55
CA ALA A 263 -7.04 -6.21 -9.57
C ALA A 263 -7.74 -6.64 -8.27
N ALA A 264 -7.28 -6.08 -7.15
CA ALA A 264 -7.88 -6.30 -5.84
C ALA A 264 -9.28 -5.70 -5.70
N LEU A 265 -9.48 -4.46 -6.16
CA LEU A 265 -10.79 -3.80 -6.13
C LEU A 265 -11.80 -4.54 -7.02
N LEU A 266 -11.38 -4.93 -8.23
CA LEU A 266 -12.22 -5.65 -9.17
C LEU A 266 -12.79 -6.94 -8.56
N GLU A 267 -11.94 -7.68 -7.85
CA GLU A 267 -12.29 -8.95 -7.25
C GLU A 267 -13.21 -8.81 -6.04
N TRP A 268 -12.98 -7.81 -5.18
CA TRP A 268 -13.64 -7.74 -3.88
C TRP A 268 -14.84 -6.81 -3.81
N GLU A 269 -14.90 -5.76 -4.64
CA GLU A 269 -16.07 -4.89 -4.74
C GLU A 269 -17.02 -5.32 -5.86
N GLY A 270 -16.51 -6.12 -6.80
CA GLY A 270 -17.25 -6.57 -7.97
C GLY A 270 -17.21 -5.56 -9.13
N LYS A 271 -17.58 -6.04 -10.31
CA LYS A 271 -17.39 -5.35 -11.60
C LYS A 271 -18.20 -4.06 -11.76
N SER A 272 -19.33 -3.94 -11.06
CA SER A 272 -20.28 -2.83 -11.22
C SER A 272 -20.16 -1.77 -10.11
N SER A 273 -19.12 -1.82 -9.28
CA SER A 273 -18.98 -0.81 -8.22
C SER A 273 -18.60 0.56 -8.85
N ALA A 274 -19.36 1.60 -8.51
CA ALA A 274 -19.03 2.97 -8.87
C ALA A 274 -17.64 3.37 -8.33
N GLU A 275 -17.24 2.76 -7.20
CA GLU A 275 -15.93 2.91 -6.56
C GLU A 275 -14.79 2.35 -7.43
N LEU A 276 -14.95 1.14 -8.00
CA LEU A 276 -14.02 0.54 -8.95
C LEU A 276 -13.84 1.45 -10.17
N LEU A 277 -14.94 1.94 -10.75
CA LEU A 277 -14.86 2.82 -11.91
C LEU A 277 -14.14 4.13 -11.55
N GLN A 278 -14.44 4.72 -10.40
CA GLN A 278 -13.77 5.94 -9.93
C GLN A 278 -12.26 5.72 -9.75
N HIS A 279 -11.86 4.55 -9.22
CA HIS A 279 -10.47 4.18 -9.05
C HIS A 279 -9.77 3.86 -10.37
N ALA A 280 -10.41 3.12 -11.28
CA ALA A 280 -9.92 2.87 -12.62
C ALA A 280 -9.70 4.19 -13.37
N LYS A 281 -10.67 5.11 -13.33
CA LYS A 281 -10.55 6.47 -13.89
C LYS A 281 -9.34 7.21 -13.30
N ARG A 282 -9.14 7.14 -11.97
CA ARG A 282 -8.00 7.79 -11.32
C ARG A 282 -6.67 7.19 -11.76
N CYS A 283 -6.51 5.87 -11.71
CA CYS A 283 -5.28 5.19 -12.13
C CYS A 283 -4.97 5.45 -13.61
N TRP A 284 -6.00 5.42 -14.47
CA TRP A 284 -5.88 5.76 -15.89
C TRP A 284 -5.35 7.18 -16.08
N ARG A 285 -5.98 8.18 -15.45
CA ARG A 285 -5.55 9.58 -15.58
C ARG A 285 -4.15 9.82 -15.02
N GLU A 286 -3.79 9.16 -13.92
CA GLU A 286 -2.45 9.24 -13.31
C GLU A 286 -1.36 8.70 -14.25
N ALA A 287 -1.63 7.59 -14.95
CA ALA A 287 -0.73 7.00 -15.93
C ALA A 287 -0.70 7.79 -17.25
N ARG A 288 -1.86 8.22 -17.75
CA ARG A 288 -2.02 8.93 -19.03
C ARG A 288 -1.49 10.37 -18.99
N TRP A 289 -1.59 11.03 -17.84
CA TRP A 289 -1.20 12.43 -17.64
C TRP A 289 -0.20 12.57 -16.49
N PRO A 290 1.02 12.04 -16.64
CA PRO A 290 2.01 12.08 -15.57
C PRO A 290 2.53 13.51 -15.35
N ILE A 291 2.71 13.88 -14.08
CA ILE A 291 3.35 15.14 -13.66
C ILE A 291 4.86 14.94 -13.69
N GLY A 292 5.64 15.96 -14.05
CA GLY A 292 7.10 15.92 -14.04
C GLY A 292 7.72 16.16 -15.42
N ASN A 293 8.94 15.68 -15.64
CA ASN A 293 9.69 15.90 -16.87
C ASN A 293 9.33 14.89 -17.96
N PHE A 294 8.08 14.89 -18.41
CA PHE A 294 7.62 14.12 -19.56
C PHE A 294 7.50 15.03 -20.78
N SER A 295 8.10 14.60 -21.89
CA SER A 295 8.12 15.36 -23.16
C SER A 295 6.79 15.31 -23.89
N THR A 296 6.03 14.22 -23.73
CA THR A 296 4.75 14.01 -24.43
C THR A 296 3.62 13.78 -23.44
N ARG A 297 2.53 14.52 -23.65
CA ARG A 297 1.25 14.33 -22.97
C ARG A 297 0.14 14.45 -24.02
N PRO A 298 -0.86 13.55 -24.03
CA PRO A 298 -1.03 12.42 -23.13
C PRO A 298 0.00 11.29 -23.38
N TRP A 299 0.51 10.69 -22.31
CA TRP A 299 1.51 9.61 -22.32
C TRP A 299 0.88 8.29 -22.73
N ASN A 300 1.45 7.60 -23.74
CA ASN A 300 0.97 6.32 -24.27
C ASN A 300 1.94 5.17 -23.95
N GLY A 301 2.60 5.22 -22.80
CA GLY A 301 3.60 4.22 -22.42
C GLY A 301 3.05 2.84 -22.07
N PRO A 302 3.95 1.91 -21.70
CA PRO A 302 3.58 0.53 -21.45
C PRO A 302 2.67 0.36 -20.21
N GLU A 303 2.73 1.28 -19.25
CA GLU A 303 1.78 1.35 -18.13
C GLU A 303 0.33 1.60 -18.57
N VAL A 304 0.12 2.50 -19.55
CA VAL A 304 -1.20 2.80 -20.10
C VAL A 304 -1.69 1.64 -20.95
N GLU A 305 -0.78 1.00 -21.69
CA GLU A 305 -1.09 -0.20 -22.47
C GLU A 305 -1.51 -1.38 -21.57
N ALA A 306 -0.78 -1.64 -20.47
CA ALA A 306 -1.17 -2.66 -19.49
C ALA A 306 -2.54 -2.39 -18.88
N LEU A 307 -2.81 -1.13 -18.48
CA LEU A 307 -4.13 -0.74 -17.99
C LEU A 307 -5.21 -0.88 -19.06
N ARG A 308 -4.92 -0.52 -20.31
CA ARG A 308 -5.86 -0.64 -21.43
C ARG A 308 -6.22 -2.11 -21.67
N ALA A 309 -5.22 -2.99 -21.74
CA ALA A 309 -5.43 -4.42 -21.91
C ALA A 309 -6.30 -4.99 -20.79
N PHE A 310 -5.95 -4.70 -19.53
CA PHE A 310 -6.71 -5.17 -18.36
C PHE A 310 -8.15 -4.64 -18.30
N LEU A 311 -8.35 -3.34 -18.54
CA LEU A 311 -9.68 -2.72 -18.48
C LEU A 311 -10.53 -3.11 -19.69
N SER A 312 -9.93 -3.35 -20.87
CA SER A 312 -10.66 -3.78 -22.07
C SER A 312 -11.30 -5.16 -21.95
N ALA A 313 -10.82 -6.01 -21.04
CA ALA A 313 -11.47 -7.27 -20.69
C ALA A 313 -12.84 -7.08 -19.99
N HIS A 314 -13.20 -5.84 -19.66
CA HIS A 314 -14.45 -5.47 -19.00
C HIS A 314 -15.29 -4.63 -19.97
N GLU A 315 -16.39 -5.22 -20.47
CA GLU A 315 -17.25 -4.63 -21.52
C GLU A 315 -17.76 -3.22 -21.17
N GLU A 316 -17.93 -2.91 -19.89
CA GLU A 316 -18.45 -1.62 -19.41
C GLU A 316 -17.37 -0.52 -19.28
N ILE A 317 -16.07 -0.87 -19.30
CA ILE A 317 -14.98 0.08 -19.05
C ILE A 317 -14.21 0.36 -20.34
N THR A 318 -14.69 1.34 -21.10
CA THR A 318 -14.00 1.80 -22.32
C THR A 318 -13.06 2.98 -22.04
N PRO A 319 -12.00 3.19 -22.86
CA PRO A 319 -11.14 4.38 -22.74
C PRO A 319 -11.93 5.71 -22.78
N ALA A 320 -13.01 5.76 -23.56
CA ALA A 320 -13.88 6.93 -23.63
C ALA A 320 -14.57 7.24 -22.29
N VAL A 321 -15.01 6.20 -21.56
CA VAL A 321 -15.56 6.36 -20.21
C VAL A 321 -14.46 6.79 -19.23
N LEU A 322 -13.25 6.24 -19.36
CA LEU A 322 -12.12 6.58 -18.48
C LEU A 322 -11.65 8.04 -18.64
N GLU A 323 -11.73 8.57 -19.86
CA GLU A 323 -11.33 9.94 -20.22
C GLU A 323 -12.51 10.93 -20.24
N SER A 324 -13.68 10.51 -19.76
CA SER A 324 -14.86 11.38 -19.71
C SER A 324 -14.62 12.64 -18.86
N PRO A 325 -15.00 13.84 -19.37
CA PRO A 325 -14.90 15.07 -18.60
C PRO A 325 -15.85 15.05 -17.39
N PRO A 326 -15.56 15.84 -16.34
CA PRO A 326 -16.52 16.06 -15.25
C PRO A 326 -17.75 16.82 -15.78
N ALA A 327 -18.87 16.71 -15.07
CA ALA A 327 -20.08 17.47 -15.37
C ALA A 327 -19.79 18.98 -15.33
N ALA A 328 -20.23 19.71 -16.37
CA ALA A 328 -19.95 21.13 -16.54
C ALA A 328 -20.46 21.96 -15.35
N GLN A 329 -19.58 22.78 -14.77
CA GLN A 329 -19.97 23.83 -13.84
C GLN A 329 -20.24 25.13 -14.61
N GLU A 330 -21.19 25.94 -14.10
CA GLU A 330 -21.57 27.19 -14.76
C GLU A 330 -20.36 28.11 -14.97
N GLY A 331 -20.17 28.57 -16.21
CA GLY A 331 -19.08 29.46 -16.56
C GLY A 331 -17.70 28.80 -16.72
N CYS A 332 -17.56 27.49 -16.51
CA CYS A 332 -16.32 26.77 -16.79
C CYS A 332 -16.23 26.41 -18.28
N THR A 333 -15.09 26.67 -18.92
CA THR A 333 -14.86 26.39 -20.35
C THR A 333 -13.80 25.32 -20.59
N GLN A 334 -12.99 25.03 -19.58
CA GLN A 334 -11.87 24.09 -19.66
C GLN A 334 -11.79 23.22 -18.40
N TRP A 335 -11.09 22.10 -18.50
CA TRP A 335 -10.84 21.20 -17.37
C TRP A 335 -9.46 20.54 -17.47
N CYS A 336 -8.93 20.14 -16.32
CA CYS A 336 -7.68 19.38 -16.27
C CYS A 336 -7.96 17.88 -16.44
N PRO A 337 -7.38 17.21 -17.44
CA PRO A 337 -7.59 15.77 -17.68
C PRO A 337 -6.97 14.85 -16.62
N ARG A 338 -6.25 15.41 -15.65
CA ARG A 338 -5.64 14.68 -14.56
C ARG A 338 -6.44 14.77 -13.26
N CYS A 339 -6.58 15.98 -12.71
CA CYS A 339 -7.25 16.23 -11.42
C CYS A 339 -8.77 16.46 -11.54
N LEU A 340 -9.29 16.68 -12.76
CA LEU A 340 -10.69 17.02 -13.03
C LEU A 340 -11.13 18.43 -12.56
N THR A 341 -10.21 19.27 -12.09
CA THR A 341 -10.53 20.67 -11.78
C THR A 341 -10.98 21.41 -13.04
N GLN A 342 -12.06 22.17 -12.93
CA GLN A 342 -12.61 22.99 -14.01
C GLN A 342 -12.17 24.46 -13.87
N TYR A 343 -12.05 25.16 -14.99
CA TYR A 343 -11.50 26.51 -15.07
C TYR A 343 -12.43 27.43 -15.85
N HIS A 344 -12.60 28.65 -15.34
CA HIS A 344 -13.38 29.73 -15.98
C HIS A 344 -12.59 30.46 -17.07
N GLU A 345 -11.32 30.73 -16.80
CA GLU A 345 -10.45 31.52 -17.66
C GLU A 345 -9.68 30.64 -18.65
N ALA A 346 -9.18 31.27 -19.72
CA ALA A 346 -8.33 30.65 -20.73
C ALA A 346 -6.89 30.40 -20.22
N SER A 347 -6.75 29.81 -19.03
CA SER A 347 -5.45 29.26 -18.62
C SER A 347 -5.05 28.17 -19.60
N LYS A 348 -3.78 28.11 -19.98
CA LYS A 348 -3.29 27.01 -20.81
C LYS A 348 -2.98 25.77 -19.97
N GLU A 349 -2.71 25.95 -18.68
CA GLU A 349 -2.18 24.91 -17.79
C GLU A 349 -2.91 24.85 -16.45
N CYS A 350 -2.90 23.67 -15.84
CA CYS A 350 -3.49 23.41 -14.54
C CYS A 350 -2.60 23.97 -13.40
N SER A 351 -3.19 24.69 -12.44
CA SER A 351 -2.46 25.22 -11.28
C SER A 351 -1.96 24.12 -10.34
N ASP A 352 -2.71 23.02 -10.23
CA ASP A 352 -2.40 21.93 -9.31
C ASP A 352 -1.53 20.84 -9.95
N CYS A 353 -1.61 20.70 -11.27
CA CYS A 353 -0.92 19.67 -12.05
C CYS A 353 0.05 20.32 -13.03
N ALA A 354 1.24 20.68 -12.54
CA ALA A 354 2.26 21.35 -13.33
C ALA A 354 2.55 20.64 -14.67
N GLY A 355 2.53 21.41 -15.77
CA GLY A 355 2.80 20.93 -17.13
C GLY A 355 1.66 20.15 -17.79
N VAL A 356 0.47 20.09 -17.19
CA VAL A 356 -0.73 19.49 -17.80
C VAL A 356 -1.57 20.58 -18.48
N THR A 357 -1.67 20.50 -19.81
CA THR A 357 -2.52 21.39 -20.62
C THR A 357 -4.00 21.16 -20.33
N LEU A 358 -4.76 22.25 -20.21
CA LEU A 358 -6.21 22.18 -20.03
C LEU A 358 -6.91 21.80 -21.33
N LEU A 359 -7.90 20.91 -21.23
CA LEU A 359 -8.73 20.50 -22.36
C LEU A 359 -10.04 21.30 -22.37
N PRO A 360 -10.61 21.58 -23.55
CA PRO A 360 -11.91 22.23 -23.63
C PRO A 360 -12.99 21.32 -23.03
N LEU A 361 -13.88 21.91 -22.25
CA LEU A 361 -15.10 21.25 -21.80
C LEU A 361 -16.09 21.32 -22.97
N ARG A 362 -16.42 20.19 -23.61
CA ARG A 362 -17.44 20.20 -24.69
C ARG A 362 -18.74 20.72 -24.08
N ARG A 363 -19.28 21.81 -24.62
CA ARG A 363 -20.68 22.15 -24.40
C ARG A 363 -21.48 21.08 -25.14
N GLU A 364 -22.27 20.31 -24.41
CA GLU A 364 -23.37 19.59 -25.02
C GLU A 364 -24.29 20.69 -25.57
N GLU A 365 -24.38 20.78 -26.90
CA GLU A 365 -25.32 21.67 -27.61
C GLU A 365 -26.75 21.15 -27.48
#